data_AF-A0A7X9XNH7-F1
#
_entry.id   AF-A0A7X9XNH7-F1
#
_cell.length_a   1.000
_cell.length_b   1.000
_cell.length_c   1.000
_cell.angle_alpha   90.00
_cell.angle_beta   90.00
_cell.angle_gamma   90.00
#
_symmetry.space_group_name_H-M   'P 1'
#
loop_
_entity.id
_entity.type
_entity.pdbx_description
1 polymer ?
#
loop_
_entity_poly.entity_id
_entity_poly.type
_entity_poly.pdbx_seq_one_letter_code
_entity_poly.pdbx_strand_id
1 'polypeptide(L)'
;MITFIRNYSLKNIKIKFLALYILNVTDIIFTILLLNTGFYVEANIFMLEVVKSPTISFLLKILAPAVLLAFIYFRMKDATNKQLKYCNYFINGIIIFYGLINTFHIIWFALLPMFIFIF
;
A
#
# COMPACT_ATOMS: atom_id res chain seq x y z
N MET A 1 18.53 -6.57 -5.46
CA MET A 1 17.69 -5.33 -5.46
C MET A 1 17.71 -4.60 -6.82
N ILE A 2 18.88 -4.27 -7.37
CA ILE A 2 19.00 -3.62 -8.71
C ILE A 2 18.34 -4.45 -9.82
N THR A 3 18.51 -5.77 -9.77
CA THR A 3 17.86 -6.73 -10.68
C THR A 3 16.33 -6.71 -10.56
N PHE A 4 15.79 -6.61 -9.35
CA PHE A 4 14.33 -6.50 -9.12
C PHE A 4 13.77 -5.20 -9.70
N ILE A 5 14.47 -4.08 -9.52
CA ILE A 5 14.06 -2.76 -10.03
C ILE A 5 14.06 -2.73 -11.57
N ARG A 6 15.12 -3.26 -12.20
CA ARG A 6 15.32 -3.20 -13.65
C ARG A 6 14.54 -4.27 -14.44
N ASN A 7 14.20 -5.41 -13.82
CA ASN A 7 13.49 -6.49 -14.50
C ASN A 7 12.01 -6.13 -14.70
N TYR A 8 11.55 -6.08 -15.96
CA TYR A 8 10.17 -5.78 -16.32
C TYR A 8 9.43 -6.99 -16.92
N SER A 9 9.93 -8.21 -16.68
CA SER A 9 9.22 -9.44 -17.05
C SER A 9 7.88 -9.53 -16.31
N LEU A 10 6.89 -10.15 -16.96
CA LEU A 10 5.56 -10.35 -16.38
C LEU A 10 5.60 -11.05 -15.01
N LYS A 11 6.51 -12.02 -14.84
CA LYS A 11 6.74 -12.71 -13.55
C LYS A 11 7.19 -11.72 -12.47
N ASN A 12 8.12 -10.82 -12.79
CA ASN A 12 8.60 -9.82 -11.82
C ASN A 12 7.52 -8.79 -11.51
N ILE A 13 6.73 -8.38 -12.50
CA ILE A 13 5.62 -7.45 -12.28
C ILE A 13 4.53 -8.08 -11.39
N LYS A 14 4.24 -9.38 -11.54
CA LYS A 14 3.34 -10.11 -10.62
C LYS A 14 3.81 -9.98 -9.17
N ILE A 15 5.10 -10.19 -8.91
CA ILE A 15 5.69 -10.07 -7.57
C ILE A 15 5.56 -8.63 -7.05
N LYS A 16 5.77 -7.63 -7.92
CA LYS A 16 5.60 -6.22 -7.56
C LYS A 16 4.16 -5.85 -7.24
N PHE A 17 3.19 -6.34 -7.99
CA PHE A 17 1.77 -6.17 -7.64
C PHE A 17 1.43 -6.83 -6.31
N LEU A 18 1.97 -8.01 -6.01
CA LEU A 18 1.78 -8.63 -4.71
C LEU A 18 2.40 -7.79 -3.59
N ALA A 19 3.62 -7.28 -3.79
CA ALA A 19 4.26 -6.38 -2.81
C ALA A 19 3.44 -5.10 -2.60
N LEU A 20 2.94 -4.50 -3.67
CA LEU A 20 2.09 -3.31 -3.60
C LEU A 20 0.77 -3.61 -2.86
N TYR A 21 0.16 -4.77 -3.11
CA TYR A 21 -1.04 -5.20 -2.40
C TYR A 21 -0.78 -5.34 -0.90
N ILE A 22 0.31 -6.03 -0.52
CA ILE A 22 0.70 -6.19 0.88
C ILE A 22 0.91 -4.83 1.53
N LEU A 23 1.67 -3.92 0.90
CA LEU A 23 1.92 -2.57 1.43
C LEU A 23 0.65 -1.76 1.64
N ASN A 24 -0.34 -1.91 0.75
CA ASN A 24 -1.62 -1.23 0.86
C ASN A 24 -2.53 -1.85 1.94
N VAL A 25 -2.47 -3.17 2.14
CA VAL A 25 -3.18 -3.84 3.24
C VAL A 25 -2.55 -3.50 4.59
N THR A 26 -1.21 -3.47 4.70
CA THR A 26 -0.54 -3.09 5.94
C THR A 26 -0.78 -1.63 6.29
N ASP A 27 -0.82 -0.74 5.29
CA ASP A 27 -1.17 0.68 5.48
C ASP A 27 -2.51 0.83 6.21
N ILE A 28 -3.60 0.25 5.71
CA ILE A 28 -4.91 0.39 6.35
C ILE A 28 -4.98 -0.27 7.73
N ILE A 29 -4.29 -1.41 7.93
CA ILE A 29 -4.21 -2.07 9.23
C ILE A 29 -3.53 -1.15 10.25
N PHE A 30 -2.38 -0.57 9.88
CA PHE A 30 -1.65 0.35 10.74
C PHE A 30 -2.42 1.62 11.03
N THR A 31 -3.05 2.23 10.02
CA THR A 31 -3.92 3.39 10.21
C THR A 31 -5.02 3.11 11.24
N ILE A 32 -5.76 2.00 11.11
CA ILE A 32 -6.85 1.67 12.05
C ILE A 32 -6.30 1.43 13.46
N LEU A 33 -5.21 0.69 13.58
CA LEU A 33 -4.58 0.41 14.87
C LEU A 33 -4.10 1.69 15.56
N LEU A 34 -3.44 2.59 14.84
CA LEU A 34 -2.96 3.87 15.36
C LEU A 34 -4.12 4.80 15.74
N LEU A 35 -5.16 4.90 14.90
CA LEU A 35 -6.36 5.71 15.20
C LEU A 35 -7.06 5.24 16.47
N ASN A 36 -7.16 3.92 16.68
CA ASN A 36 -7.78 3.35 17.88
C ASN A 36 -7.02 3.68 19.19
N THR A 37 -5.78 4.16 19.11
CA THR A 37 -5.03 4.62 20.28
C THR A 37 -5.44 6.01 20.75
N GLY A 38 -6.09 6.81 19.90
CA GLY A 38 -6.43 8.22 20.18
C GLY A 38 -5.27 9.21 20.03
N PHE A 39 -4.04 8.74 19.84
CA PHE A 39 -2.83 9.59 19.71
C PHE A 39 -2.41 9.84 18.26
N TYR A 40 -3.16 9.33 17.29
CA TYR A 40 -2.90 9.49 15.87
C TYR A 40 -4.12 10.09 15.18
N VAL A 41 -3.86 10.94 14.18
CA VAL A 41 -4.90 11.57 13.36
C VAL A 41 -4.61 11.29 11.90
N GLU A 42 -5.63 10.85 11.17
CA GLU A 42 -5.56 10.64 9.72
C GLU A 42 -5.48 12.00 9.01
N ALA A 43 -4.40 12.22 8.27
CA ALA A 43 -4.16 13.48 7.56
C ALA A 43 -4.94 13.55 6.23
N ASN A 44 -5.26 12.40 5.63
CA ASN A 44 -5.96 12.35 4.36
C ASN A 44 -7.48 12.53 4.56
N ILE A 45 -7.98 13.71 4.17
CA ILE A 45 -9.40 14.07 4.29
C ILE A 45 -10.36 13.08 3.63
N PHE A 46 -9.96 12.41 2.53
CA PHE A 46 -10.79 11.42 1.84
C PHE A 46 -10.82 10.09 2.60
N MET A 47 -9.78 9.79 3.38
CA MET A 47 -9.69 8.57 4.18
C MET A 47 -10.48 8.65 5.48
N LEU A 48 -10.79 9.85 5.99
CA LEU A 48 -11.49 10.06 7.26
C LEU A 48 -12.82 9.28 7.34
N GLU A 49 -13.63 9.28 6.28
CA GLU A 49 -14.89 8.53 6.27
C GLU A 49 -14.70 7.04 6.03
N VAL A 50 -13.64 6.66 5.30
CA VAL A 50 -13.33 5.27 5.00
C VAL A 50 -12.93 4.51 6.26
N VAL A 51 -12.09 5.10 7.11
CA VAL A 51 -11.55 4.46 8.32
C VAL A 51 -12.57 4.33 9.46
N LYS A 52 -13.64 5.14 9.45
CA LYS A 52 -14.72 5.07 10.45
C LYS A 52 -15.57 3.81 10.35
N SER A 53 -15.65 3.21 9.16
CA SER A 53 -16.43 2.00 8.91
C SER A 53 -15.50 0.84 8.54
N PRO A 54 -15.38 -0.19 9.41
CA PRO A 54 -14.57 -1.37 9.12
C PRO A 54 -14.96 -2.03 7.78
N THR A 55 -16.25 -2.07 7.47
CA THR A 55 -16.77 -2.63 6.22
C THR A 55 -16.31 -1.82 5.00
N ILE A 56 -16.41 -0.49 5.05
CA ILE A 56 -15.98 0.38 3.94
C ILE A 56 -14.46 0.32 3.77
N SER A 57 -13.71 0.35 4.88
CA SER A 57 -12.26 0.13 4.87
C SER A 57 -11.89 -1.19 4.20
N PHE A 58 -12.51 -2.29 4.59
CA PHE A 58 -12.26 -3.60 3.98
C PHE A 58 -12.57 -3.59 2.48
N LEU A 59 -13.74 -3.10 2.08
CA LEU A 59 -14.14 -3.08 0.67
C LEU A 59 -13.21 -2.23 -0.20
N LEU A 60 -12.89 -1.01 0.24
CA LEU A 60 -12.14 -0.06 -0.56
C LEU A 60 -10.62 -0.25 -0.49
N LYS A 61 -10.07 -0.73 0.63
CA LYS A 61 -8.63 -0.88 0.82
C LYS A 61 -8.13 -2.30 0.71
N ILE A 62 -8.98 -3.32 0.77
CA ILE A 62 -8.56 -4.72 0.64
C ILE A 62 -9.16 -5.33 -0.61
N LEU A 63 -10.49 -5.38 -0.71
CA LEU A 63 -11.15 -6.08 -1.82
C LEU A 63 -10.95 -5.37 -3.16
N ALA A 64 -11.24 -4.06 -3.23
CA ALA A 64 -11.13 -3.31 -4.49
C ALA A 64 -9.70 -3.32 -5.07
N PRO A 65 -8.62 -3.10 -4.29
CA PRO A 65 -7.25 -3.19 -4.81
C PRO A 65 -6.88 -4.60 -5.24
N ALA A 66 -7.33 -5.65 -4.54
CA ALA A 66 -7.10 -7.04 -4.95
C ALA A 66 -7.70 -7.32 -6.33
N VAL A 67 -8.98 -6.95 -6.53
CA VAL A 67 -9.68 -7.12 -7.81
C VAL A 67 -9.01 -6.30 -8.91
N LEU A 68 -8.67 -5.04 -8.63
CA LEU A 68 -8.04 -4.15 -9.61
C LEU A 68 -6.66 -4.65 -10.04
N LEU A 69 -5.80 -5.04 -9.09
CA LEU A 69 -4.47 -5.56 -9.41
C LEU A 69 -4.55 -6.89 -10.17
N ALA A 70 -5.51 -7.76 -9.82
CA ALA A 70 -5.76 -8.98 -10.58
C ALA A 70 -6.21 -8.69 -12.01
N PHE A 71 -7.17 -7.79 -12.19
CA PHE A 71 -7.64 -7.36 -13.51
C PHE A 71 -6.51 -6.79 -14.37
N ILE A 72 -5.71 -5.86 -13.81
CA ILE A 72 -4.56 -5.28 -14.50
C ILE A 72 -3.55 -6.37 -14.87
N TYR A 73 -3.26 -7.31 -13.96
CA TYR A 73 -2.35 -8.42 -14.23
C TYR A 73 -2.82 -9.30 -15.40
N PHE A 74 -4.11 -9.61 -15.49
CA PHE A 74 -4.65 -10.36 -16.62
C PHE A 74 -4.50 -9.60 -17.94
N ARG A 75 -4.81 -8.30 -17.95
CA ARG A 75 -4.60 -7.44 -19.13
C ARG A 75 -3.13 -7.33 -19.55
N MET A 76 -2.21 -7.41 -18.59
CA MET A 76 -0.77 -7.33 -18.83
C MET A 76 -0.18 -8.57 -19.51
N LYS A 77 -0.91 -9.69 -19.56
CA LYS A 77 -0.46 -10.88 -20.30
C LYS A 77 -0.30 -10.62 -21.80
N ASP A 78 -1.11 -9.71 -22.34
CA ASP A 78 -1.12 -9.33 -23.75
C ASP A 78 -0.35 -8.02 -24.01
N ALA A 79 0.40 -7.52 -23.02
CA ALA A 79 1.08 -6.24 -23.13
C ALA A 79 2.40 -6.35 -23.91
N THR A 80 2.70 -5.32 -24.70
CA THR A 80 3.98 -5.18 -25.40
C THR A 80 5.13 -4.98 -24.41
N ASN A 81 6.36 -5.31 -24.83
CA ASN A 81 7.57 -5.05 -24.03
C ASN A 81 7.70 -3.58 -23.58
N LYS A 82 7.30 -2.64 -24.43
CA LYS A 82 7.32 -1.20 -24.10
C LYS A 82 6.33 -0.87 -22.98
N GLN A 83 5.12 -1.43 -23.01
CA GLN A 83 4.12 -1.28 -21.95
C GLN A 83 4.58 -1.90 -20.63
N LEU A 84 5.15 -3.11 -20.66
CA LEU A 84 5.70 -3.76 -19.47
C LEU A 84 6.82 -2.93 -18.83
N LYS A 85 7.69 -2.32 -19.65
CA LYS A 85 8.76 -1.43 -19.17
C LYS A 85 8.21 -0.19 -18.48
N TYR A 86 7.21 0.48 -19.04
CA TYR A 86 6.59 1.65 -18.39
C TYR A 86 5.84 1.28 -17.12
N CYS A 87 5.08 0.18 -17.16
CA CYS A 87 4.41 -0.35 -15.98
C CYS A 87 5.41 -0.62 -14.84
N ASN A 88 6.56 -1.20 -15.16
CA ASN A 88 7.62 -1.44 -14.20
C ASN A 88 8.15 -0.16 -13.53
N TYR A 89 8.36 0.93 -14.29
CA TYR A 89 8.77 2.20 -13.70
C TYR A 89 7.68 2.79 -12.79
N PHE A 90 6.43 2.75 -13.23
CA PHE A 90 5.31 3.25 -12.46
C PHE A 90 5.12 2.49 -11.14
N ILE A 91 5.11 1.15 -11.18
CA ILE A 91 4.96 0.33 -9.97
C ILE A 91 6.12 0.55 -9.01
N ASN A 92 7.36 0.68 -9.51
CA ASN A 92 8.50 0.97 -8.64
C ASN A 92 8.30 2.28 -7.87
N GLY A 93 7.82 3.34 -8.53
CA GLY A 93 7.52 4.62 -7.89
C GLY A 93 6.46 4.47 -6.80
N ILE A 94 5.37 3.73 -7.09
CA ILE A 94 4.30 3.50 -6.12
C ILE A 94 4.81 2.68 -4.92
N ILE A 95 5.59 1.61 -5.14
CA ILE A 95 6.16 0.79 -4.06
C ILE A 95 7.03 1.65 -3.14
N ILE A 96 7.86 2.54 -3.70
CA ILE A 96 8.67 3.47 -2.89
C ILE A 96 7.78 4.36 -2.05
N PHE A 97 6.76 4.97 -2.65
CA PHE A 97 5.82 5.85 -1.95
C PHE A 97 5.08 5.13 -0.81
N TYR A 98 4.52 3.95 -1.07
CA TYR A 98 3.86 3.14 -0.03
C TYR A 98 4.83 2.64 1.04
N GLY A 99 6.09 2.37 0.67
CA GLY A 99 7.14 2.02 1.61
C GLY A 99 7.41 3.17 2.60
N LEU A 100 7.44 4.41 2.13
CA LEU A 100 7.58 5.60 2.99
C LEU A 100 6.40 5.75 3.95
N ILE A 101 5.16 5.58 3.48
CA ILE A 101 3.96 5.64 4.33
C ILE A 101 4.02 4.57 5.42
N ASN A 102 4.31 3.32 5.07
CA ASN A 102 4.42 2.23 6.04
C ASN A 102 5.57 2.46 7.03
N THR A 103 6.67 3.08 6.58
CA THR A 103 7.78 3.46 7.48
C THR A 103 7.32 4.52 8.48
N PHE A 104 6.53 5.51 8.04
CA PHE A 104 5.95 6.53 8.92
C PHE A 104 5.03 5.91 9.97
N HIS A 105 4.19 4.93 9.60
CA HIS A 105 3.39 4.18 10.57
C HIS A 105 4.24 3.46 11.62
N ILE A 106 5.33 2.79 11.20
CA ILE A 106 6.25 2.12 12.12
C ILE A 106 6.88 3.12 13.09
N ILE A 107 7.28 4.30 12.61
CA ILE A 107 7.79 5.38 13.47
C ILE A 107 6.72 5.78 14.49
N TRP A 108 5.48 6.00 14.09
CA TRP A 108 4.40 6.32 15.03
C TRP A 108 4.15 5.24 16.08
N PHE A 109 4.17 3.97 15.70
CA PHE A 109 4.09 2.87 16.65
C PHE A 109 5.26 2.88 17.64
N ALA A 110 6.48 3.16 17.17
CA ALA A 110 7.65 3.24 18.04
C ALA A 110 7.59 4.44 19.01
N LEU A 111 6.93 5.54 18.62
CA LEU A 111 6.72 6.71 19.47
C LEU A 111 5.54 6.55 20.44
N LEU A 112 4.62 5.61 20.20
CA LEU A 112 3.42 5.38 21.01
C LEU A 112 3.67 5.28 22.52
N PRO A 113 4.70 4.55 23.02
CA PRO A 113 4.95 4.46 24.45
C PRO A 113 5.21 5.82 25.09
N MET A 114 5.88 6.75 24.40
CA MET A 114 6.13 8.08 24.94
C MET A 114 4.83 8.84 25.21
N PHE A 115 3.83 8.71 24.34
CA PHE A 115 2.53 9.36 24.55
C PHE A 115 1.73 8.68 25.67
N ILE A 116 1.76 7.34 25.77
CA ILE A 116 1.05 6.61 26.82
C ILE A 116 1.63 6.88 28.22
N PHE A 117 2.94 7.08 28.35
CA PHE A 117 3.56 7.33 29.67
C PHE A 117 3.56 8.82 30.08
N ILE A 118 3.18 9.74 29.20
CA ILE A 118 3.11 11.18 29.46
C ILE A 118 1.68 11.64 29.85
N PHE A 119 0.64 10.88 29.47
CA PHE A 119 -0.78 11.15 29.79
C PHE A 119 -1.34 10.11 30.76
#